data_AF-A0A0E0BEE0-F1
#
_entry.id   AF-A0A0E0BEE0-F1
#
_cell.length_a   1.000
_cell.length_b   1.000
_cell.length_c   1.000
_cell.angle_alpha   90.00
_cell.angle_beta   90.00
_cell.angle_gamma   90.00
#
_symmetry.space_group_name_H-M   'P 1'
#
loop_
_entity.id
_entity.type
_entity.pdbx_description
1 polymer ?
#
loop_
_entity_poly.entity_id
_entity_poly.type
_entity_poly.pdbx_seq_one_letter_code
_entity_poly.pdbx_strand_id
1 'polypeptide(L)'
;MISLLVALACVFGPVPVLMLYGVPYLVFVMWLDLVTYLHHHGHNDLPWYRGEEWSYLRGGLTTVDRDYGWINNIHHDIGTHVIHHLFPQIPHYHLVEAVSTLPALFTSAR
;
A
#
# COMPACT_ATOMS: atom_id res chain seq x y z
N MET A 1 9.01 21.67 4.01
CA MET A 1 7.56 21.35 4.01
C MET A 1 6.83 22.02 5.17
N ILE A 2 7.13 21.69 6.43
CA ILE A 2 6.41 22.24 7.60
C ILE A 2 6.43 23.78 7.63
N SER A 3 7.60 24.40 7.47
CA SER A 3 7.71 25.88 7.43
C SER A 3 6.90 26.53 6.31
N LEU A 4 6.75 25.85 5.16
CA LEU A 4 5.91 26.32 4.06
C LEU A 4 4.43 26.24 4.43
N LEU A 5 3.98 25.14 5.02
CA LEU A 5 2.59 24.99 5.46
C LEU A 5 2.22 25.99 6.55
N VAL A 6 3.15 26.27 7.48
CA VAL A 6 2.98 27.34 8.50
C VAL A 6 2.88 28.70 7.83
N ALA A 7 3.79 29.03 6.90
CA ALA A 7 3.73 30.28 6.16
C ALA A 7 2.41 30.45 5.38
N LEU A 8 1.95 29.40 4.70
CA LEU A 8 0.66 29.39 4.00
C LEU A 8 -0.51 29.55 4.97
N ALA A 9 -0.46 28.94 6.15
CA ALA A 9 -1.49 29.08 7.17
C ALA A 9 -1.53 30.52 7.74
N CYS A 10 -0.38 31.20 7.84
CA CYS A 10 -0.32 32.60 8.22
C CYS A 10 -0.88 33.53 7.14
N VAL A 11 -0.67 33.23 5.85
CA VAL A 11 -1.11 34.08 4.73
C VAL A 11 -2.58 33.86 4.37
N PHE A 12 -3.02 32.60 4.30
CA PHE A 12 -4.36 32.21 3.82
C PHE A 12 -5.30 31.75 4.94
N GLY A 13 -4.82 31.72 6.18
CA GLY A 13 -5.52 31.15 7.32
C GLY A 13 -5.31 29.63 7.45
N PRO A 14 -5.52 29.08 8.65
CA PRO A 14 -5.27 27.66 8.92
C PRO A 14 -6.31 26.72 8.29
N VAL A 15 -7.55 27.17 8.09
CA VAL A 15 -8.65 26.32 7.60
C VAL A 15 -8.42 25.84 6.16
N PRO A 16 -8.08 26.70 5.18
CA PRO A 16 -7.77 26.22 3.82
C PRO A 16 -6.59 25.25 3.77
N VAL A 17 -5.53 25.50 4.56
CA VAL A 17 -4.37 24.61 4.64
C VAL A 17 -4.76 23.25 5.24
N LEU A 18 -5.58 23.25 6.30
CA LEU A 18 -6.10 22.02 6.89
C LEU A 18 -6.93 21.22 5.88
N MET A 19 -7.81 21.87 5.12
CA MET A 19 -8.69 21.19 4.15
C MET A 19 -7.96 20.68 2.92
N LEU A 20 -6.97 21.43 2.41
CA LEU A 20 -6.25 21.07 1.19
C LEU A 20 -5.05 20.15 1.44
N TYR A 21 -4.50 20.15 2.65
CA TYR A 21 -3.32 19.36 2.99
C TYR A 21 -3.56 18.41 4.16
N GLY A 22 -4.01 18.93 5.30
CA GLY A 22 -4.14 18.13 6.52
C GLY A 22 -5.14 16.98 6.39
N VAL A 23 -6.36 17.25 5.93
CA VAL A 23 -7.41 16.24 5.74
C VAL A 23 -7.01 15.20 4.70
N PRO A 24 -6.57 15.57 3.47
CA PRO A 24 -6.06 14.59 2.50
C PRO A 24 -4.90 13.75 3.03
N TYR A 25 -3.96 14.36 3.76
CA TYR A 25 -2.85 13.64 4.37
C TYR A 25 -3.32 12.61 5.39
N LEU A 26 -4.26 12.98 6.28
CA LEU A 26 -4.83 12.05 7.25
C LEU A 26 -5.57 10.89 6.57
N VAL A 27 -6.37 11.17 5.54
CA VAL A 27 -7.05 10.15 4.75
C VAL A 27 -6.03 9.21 4.09
N PHE A 28 -4.97 9.75 3.50
CA PHE A 28 -3.91 8.97 2.88
C PHE A 28 -3.17 8.07 3.89
N VAL A 29 -2.84 8.59 5.08
CA VAL A 29 -2.20 7.81 6.14
C VAL A 29 -3.11 6.70 6.64
N MET A 30 -4.38 7.00 6.93
CA MET A 30 -5.36 6.00 7.36
C MET A 30 -5.55 4.92 6.30
N TRP A 31 -5.64 5.31 5.02
CA TRP A 31 -5.76 4.38 3.91
C TRP A 31 -4.53 3.49 3.78
N LEU A 32 -3.31 4.05 3.81
CA LEU A 32 -2.06 3.29 3.76
C LEU A 32 -1.91 2.32 4.92
N ASP A 33 -2.26 2.74 6.14
CA ASP A 33 -2.20 1.89 7.33
C ASP A 33 -3.19 0.73 7.23
N LEU A 34 -4.43 1.02 6.80
CA LEU A 34 -5.44 0.00 6.58
C LEU A 34 -5.01 -1.03 5.53
N VAL A 35 -4.58 -0.60 4.34
CA VAL A 35 -4.16 -1.55 3.30
C VAL A 35 -2.91 -2.31 3.75
N THR A 36 -1.93 -1.66 4.38
CA THR A 36 -0.74 -2.36 4.90
C THR A 36 -1.14 -3.42 5.91
N TYR A 37 -2.01 -3.09 6.87
CA TYR A 37 -2.51 -4.06 7.82
C TYR A 37 -3.17 -5.26 7.13
N LEU A 38 -4.07 -5.00 6.17
CA LEU A 38 -4.79 -6.05 5.43
C LEU A 38 -3.85 -6.94 4.60
N HIS A 39 -2.80 -6.40 3.99
CA HIS A 39 -1.88 -7.21 3.20
C HIS A 39 -0.84 -7.96 4.05
N HIS A 40 -0.63 -7.56 5.31
CA HIS A 40 0.36 -8.19 6.20
C HIS A 40 -0.28 -9.03 7.33
N HIS A 41 -1.62 -9.07 7.42
CA HIS A 41 -2.36 -9.88 8.38
C HIS A 41 -3.49 -10.65 7.68
N GLY A 42 -3.60 -11.94 7.94
CA GLY A 42 -4.57 -12.84 7.30
C GLY A 42 -5.32 -13.72 8.30
N HIS A 43 -6.26 -14.53 7.80
CA HIS A 43 -6.98 -15.53 8.61
C HIS A 43 -6.05 -16.65 9.11
N ASN A 44 -5.01 -16.96 8.33
CA ASN A 44 -3.94 -17.86 8.74
C ASN A 44 -2.82 -17.06 9.41
N ASP A 45 -2.16 -17.66 10.40
CA ASP A 45 -1.01 -17.06 11.07
C ASP A 45 0.16 -16.90 10.07
N LEU A 46 0.33 -15.68 9.57
CA LEU A 46 1.49 -15.31 8.75
C LEU A 46 2.70 -15.08 9.66
N PRO A 47 3.88 -15.64 9.33
CA PRO A 47 5.06 -15.46 10.17
C PRO A 47 5.50 -14.00 10.18
N TRP A 48 5.58 -13.42 11.38
CA TRP A 48 6.03 -12.05 11.58
C TRP A 48 7.53 -12.02 11.89
N TYR A 49 8.36 -11.91 10.85
CA TYR A 49 9.81 -11.86 11.00
C TYR A 49 10.28 -10.54 11.63
N ARG A 50 11.23 -10.62 12.57
CA ARG A 50 11.87 -9.46 13.24
C ARG A 50 13.37 -9.70 13.40
N GLY A 51 14.12 -8.61 13.59
CA GLY A 51 15.57 -8.68 13.82
C GLY A 51 16.30 -9.40 12.69
N GLU A 52 17.17 -10.35 13.04
CA GLU A 52 17.97 -11.12 12.09
C GLU A 52 17.15 -12.09 11.21
N GLU A 53 15.93 -12.44 11.62
CA GLU A 53 15.07 -13.31 10.81
C GLU A 53 14.41 -12.58 9.64
N TRP A 54 14.33 -11.25 9.72
CA TRP A 54 13.70 -10.41 8.71
C TRP A 54 14.64 -10.18 7.51
N SER A 55 14.06 -10.30 6.31
CA SER A 55 14.70 -9.85 5.08
C SER A 55 13.62 -9.31 4.14
N TYR A 56 14.01 -8.46 3.19
CA TYR A 56 13.09 -7.89 2.20
C TYR A 56 12.29 -8.99 1.47
N LEU A 57 12.98 -10.03 1.01
CA LEU A 57 12.37 -11.17 0.33
C LEU A 57 11.36 -11.92 1.22
N ARG A 58 11.74 -12.23 2.47
CA ARG A 58 10.84 -12.90 3.41
C ARG A 58 9.60 -12.05 3.70
N GLY A 59 9.79 -10.74 3.94
CA GLY A 59 8.69 -9.81 4.17
C GLY A 59 7.69 -9.78 3.01
N GLY A 60 8.19 -9.66 1.77
CA GLY A 60 7.36 -9.66 0.56
C GLY A 60 6.64 -10.99 0.31
N LEU A 61 7.30 -12.13 0.57
CA LEU A 61 6.67 -13.45 0.42
C LEU A 61 5.62 -13.76 1.49
N THR A 62 5.64 -13.06 2.62
CA THR A 62 4.64 -13.20 3.70
C THR A 62 3.45 -12.27 3.57
N THR A 63 3.35 -11.50 2.49
CA THR A 63 2.14 -10.70 2.25
C THR A 63 1.02 -11.51 1.61
N VAL A 64 -0.18 -10.99 1.70
CA VAL A 64 -1.40 -11.58 1.13
C VAL A 64 -1.98 -10.62 0.11
N ASP A 65 -2.15 -11.09 -1.12
CA ASP A 65 -2.87 -10.36 -2.16
C ASP A 65 -4.35 -10.18 -1.77
N ARG A 66 -4.93 -9.05 -2.14
CA ARG A 66 -6.30 -8.68 -1.77
C ARG A 66 -7.10 -8.26 -3.00
N ASP A 67 -8.22 -8.92 -3.25
CA ASP A 67 -9.20 -8.46 -4.24
C ASP A 67 -10.20 -7.50 -3.60
N TYR A 68 -10.12 -6.22 -3.94
CA TYR A 68 -11.08 -5.19 -3.51
C TYR A 68 -12.26 -5.04 -4.49
N GLY A 69 -12.35 -5.89 -5.50
CA GLY A 69 -13.40 -5.89 -6.51
C GLY A 69 -13.33 -4.66 -7.41
N TRP A 70 -14.45 -3.94 -7.52
CA TRP A 70 -14.62 -2.85 -8.48
C TRP A 70 -13.74 -1.61 -8.19
N ILE A 71 -13.08 -1.54 -7.03
CA ILE A 71 -12.16 -0.42 -6.69
C ILE A 71 -10.69 -0.75 -6.96
N ASN A 72 -10.34 -1.96 -7.42
CA ASN A 72 -8.94 -2.34 -7.65
C ASN A 72 -8.20 -1.34 -8.54
N ASN A 73 -8.80 -0.95 -9.66
CA ASN A 73 -8.22 0.00 -10.62
C ASN A 73 -8.09 1.43 -10.03
N ILE A 74 -8.99 1.84 -9.14
CA ILE A 74 -8.93 3.13 -8.43
C ILE A 74 -7.77 3.12 -7.42
N HIS A 75 -7.51 1.96 -6.82
CA HIS A 75 -6.37 1.71 -5.93
C HIS A 75 -5.10 1.28 -6.68
N HIS A 76 -5.00 1.53 -7.99
CA HIS A 76 -3.80 1.18 -8.76
C HIS A 76 -3.40 -0.30 -8.64
N ASP A 77 -4.38 -1.19 -8.54
CA ASP A 77 -4.17 -2.64 -8.38
C ASP A 77 -3.25 -3.00 -7.21
N ILE A 78 -3.24 -2.19 -6.13
CA ILE A 78 -2.45 -2.42 -4.91
C ILE A 78 -2.65 -3.81 -4.30
N GLY A 79 -3.79 -4.44 -4.60
CA GLY A 79 -4.10 -5.81 -4.22
C GLY A 79 -3.12 -6.87 -4.73
N THR A 80 -2.37 -6.57 -5.80
CA THR A 80 -1.29 -7.42 -6.34
C THR A 80 0.04 -7.23 -5.57
N HIS A 81 -0.06 -7.27 -4.24
CA HIS A 81 0.95 -6.77 -3.33
C HIS A 81 2.21 -7.65 -3.28
N VAL A 82 2.09 -8.97 -3.38
CA VAL A 82 3.24 -9.88 -3.36
C VAL A 82 4.15 -9.60 -4.55
N ILE A 83 3.59 -9.54 -5.77
CA ILE A 83 4.38 -9.30 -6.97
C ILE A 83 4.98 -7.89 -6.98
N HIS A 84 4.27 -6.91 -6.40
CA HIS A 84 4.76 -5.55 -6.23
C HIS A 84 6.00 -5.51 -5.32
N HIS A 85 6.02 -6.28 -4.23
CA HIS A 85 7.21 -6.39 -3.37
C HIS A 85 8.36 -7.12 -4.04
N LEU A 86 8.10 -8.15 -4.84
CA LEU A 86 9.18 -8.88 -5.52
C LEU A 86 9.77 -8.09 -6.69
N PHE A 87 8.95 -7.31 -7.39
CA PHE A 87 9.33 -6.57 -8.59
C PHE A 87 8.74 -5.16 -8.59
N PRO A 88 9.16 -4.28 -7.66
CA PRO A 88 8.60 -2.92 -7.54
C PRO A 88 8.85 -2.03 -8.78
N GLN A 89 9.73 -2.46 -9.68
CA GLN A 89 10.00 -1.82 -10.96
C GLN A 89 8.90 -2.07 -12.00
N ILE A 90 8.07 -3.10 -11.84
CA ILE A 90 6.90 -3.30 -12.68
C ILE A 90 5.89 -2.21 -12.31
N PRO A 91 5.50 -1.34 -13.27
CA PRO A 91 4.55 -0.29 -12.96
C PRO A 91 3.17 -0.89 -12.69
N HIS A 92 2.38 -0.19 -11.88
CA HIS A 92 1.12 -0.73 -11.36
C HIS A 92 0.14 -1.20 -12.44
N TYR A 93 0.12 -0.54 -13.60
CA TYR A 93 -0.74 -0.86 -14.75
C TYR A 93 -0.33 -2.13 -15.51
N HIS A 94 0.79 -2.77 -15.17
CA HIS A 94 1.20 -4.10 -15.66
C HIS A 94 1.21 -5.18 -14.57
N LEU A 95 0.85 -4.88 -13.32
CA LEU A 95 0.94 -5.86 -12.23
C LEU A 95 -0.05 -7.02 -12.43
N VAL A 96 -1.28 -6.73 -12.86
CA VAL A 96 -2.30 -7.76 -13.15
C VAL A 96 -1.83 -8.72 -14.25
N GLU A 97 -1.23 -8.16 -15.31
CA GLU A 97 -0.61 -8.95 -16.39
C GLU A 97 0.51 -9.82 -15.83
N ALA A 98 1.42 -9.24 -15.06
CA ALA A 98 2.54 -9.97 -14.47
C ALA A 98 2.08 -11.14 -13.57
N VAL A 99 1.07 -10.93 -12.72
CA VAL A 99 0.45 -12.01 -11.92
C VAL A 99 -0.13 -13.11 -12.79
N SER A 100 -0.79 -12.75 -13.91
CA SER A 100 -1.42 -13.72 -14.81
C SER A 100 -0.44 -14.65 -15.51
N THR A 101 0.83 -14.25 -15.66
CA THR A 101 1.88 -15.07 -16.30
C THR A 101 2.46 -16.13 -15.36
N LEU A 102 2.35 -15.94 -14.05
CA LEU A 102 2.90 -16.83 -13.02
C LEU A 102 1.83 -17.19 -11.97
N PRO A 103 0.68 -17.73 -12.38
CA PRO A 103 -0.46 -17.93 -11.47
C PRO A 103 -0.09 -18.83 -10.30
N ALA A 104 0.69 -19.90 -10.52
CA ALA A 104 1.11 -20.81 -9.46
C ALA A 104 1.89 -20.16 -8.31
N LEU A 105 2.48 -18.98 -8.52
CA LEU A 105 3.23 -18.23 -7.50
C LEU A 105 2.38 -17.15 -6.80
N PHE A 106 1.30 -16.68 -7.43
CA PHE A 106 0.58 -15.48 -7.00
C PHE A 106 -0.95 -15.69 -6.85
N THR A 107 -1.50 -16.88 -7.09
CA THR A 107 -2.94 -17.16 -6.94
C THR A 107 -3.37 -17.56 -5.53
N SER A 108 -2.54 -17.43 -4.50
CA SER A 108 -2.84 -18.03 -3.18
C SER A 108 -3.87 -17.27 -2.33
N ALA A 109 -4.51 -16.22 -2.83
CA ALA A 109 -5.54 -15.49 -2.07
C ALA A 109 -6.52 -14.69 -2.97
N ARG A 110 -7.17 -15.35 -3.93
CA ARG A 110 -8.48 -14.89 -4.40
C ARG A 110 -9.58 -15.44 -3.51
#